data_AF-A0A1Q8ANF2-F1
#
_entry.id   AF-A0A1Q8ANF2-F1
#
_cell.length_a   1.000
_cell.length_b   1.000
_cell.length_c   1.000
_cell.angle_alpha   90.00
_cell.angle_beta   90.00
_cell.angle_gamma   90.00
#
_symmetry.space_group_name_H-M   'P 1'
#
loop_
_entity.id
_entity.type
_entity.pdbx_description
1 polymer ?
#
loop_
_entity_poly.entity_id
_entity_poly.type
_entity_poly.pdbx_seq_one_letter_code
_entity_poly.pdbx_strand_id
1 'polypeptide(L)'
;MGFVGIEEIFLTVQDLDRAIDFYHTKLGIPLAKRDAERAYLQCERGHLVVQIANSTGRHQGGGPMHFAFTVTEDTFDRIVKAFATLEYRTRGPIER
;
A
#
# COMPACT_ATOMS: atom_id res chain seq x y z
N MET A 1 -6.82 -21.55 0.22
CA MET A 1 -6.18 -20.40 0.90
C MET A 1 -6.69 -19.14 0.20
N GLY A 2 -7.39 -18.24 0.91
CA GLY A 2 -8.15 -17.14 0.28
C GLY A 2 -7.45 -15.78 0.29
N PHE A 3 -6.28 -15.70 0.93
CA PHE A 3 -5.37 -14.58 0.78
C PHE A 3 -4.52 -14.84 -0.44
N VAL A 4 -4.65 -13.97 -1.43
CA VAL A 4 -3.84 -14.06 -2.63
C VAL A 4 -2.45 -13.56 -2.25
N GLY A 5 -2.32 -12.39 -1.62
CA GLY A 5 -1.00 -11.78 -1.28
C GLY A 5 -1.06 -10.26 -1.10
N ILE A 6 0.09 -9.62 -0.89
CA ILE A 6 0.19 -8.16 -0.75
C ILE A 6 0.02 -7.52 -2.12
N GLU A 7 -0.88 -6.53 -2.19
CA GLU A 7 -1.16 -5.77 -3.42
C GLU A 7 -0.45 -4.44 -3.44
N GLU A 8 -0.28 -3.82 -2.26
CA GLU A 8 0.21 -2.47 -2.18
C GLU A 8 0.97 -2.29 -0.88
N ILE A 9 2.12 -1.62 -0.95
CA ILE A 9 2.87 -1.12 0.21
C ILE A 9 3.18 0.35 -0.05
N PHE A 10 2.79 1.25 0.86
CA PHE A 10 3.32 2.62 0.89
C PHE A 10 4.34 2.75 2.01
N LEU A 11 5.49 3.34 1.66
CA LEU A 11 6.53 3.71 2.61
C LEU A 11 6.75 5.21 2.56
N THR A 12 6.66 5.85 3.73
CA THR A 12 7.12 7.22 3.89
C THR A 12 8.65 7.26 3.90
N VAL A 13 9.24 8.05 3.00
CA VAL A 13 10.69 8.25 2.87
C VAL A 13 11.05 9.72 3.09
N GLN A 14 12.27 9.96 3.56
CA GLN A 14 12.77 11.33 3.74
C GLN A 14 13.22 11.97 2.41
N ASP A 15 13.71 11.15 1.48
CA ASP A 15 14.30 11.58 0.23
C ASP A 15 13.84 10.63 -0.88
N LEU A 16 13.10 11.16 -1.83
CA LEU A 16 12.49 10.38 -2.91
C LEU A 16 13.53 9.91 -3.92
N ASP A 17 14.53 10.72 -4.25
CA ASP A 17 15.56 10.38 -5.21
C ASP A 17 16.46 9.26 -4.68
N ARG A 18 16.83 9.33 -3.39
CA ARG A 18 17.59 8.25 -2.74
C ARG A 18 16.79 6.95 -2.64
N ALA A 19 15.48 7.04 -2.41
CA ALA A 19 14.62 5.86 -2.38
C ALA A 19 14.51 5.22 -3.78
N ILE A 20 14.32 6.02 -4.83
CA ILE A 20 14.29 5.53 -6.21
C ILE A 20 15.63 4.90 -6.58
N ASP A 21 16.77 5.54 -6.29
CA ASP A 21 18.09 4.95 -6.54
C ASP A 21 18.24 3.58 -5.87
N PHE A 22 17.80 3.45 -4.62
CA PHE A 22 17.85 2.17 -3.91
C PHE A 22 16.94 1.11 -4.54
N TYR A 23 15.64 1.38 -4.67
CA TYR A 23 14.67 0.35 -5.09
C TYR A 23 14.70 0.08 -6.59
N HIS A 24 14.87 1.11 -7.41
CA HIS A 24 14.91 0.95 -8.86
C HIS A 24 16.31 0.60 -9.34
N THR A 25 17.30 1.45 -9.08
CA THR A 25 18.63 1.29 -9.69
C THR A 25 19.40 0.12 -9.08
N LYS A 26 19.42 -0.01 -7.75
CA LYS A 26 20.25 -1.02 -7.06
C LYS A 26 19.55 -2.37 -6.92
N LEU A 27 18.25 -2.37 -6.62
CA LEU A 27 17.47 -3.60 -6.48
C LEU A 27 16.80 -4.07 -7.78
N GLY A 28 16.71 -3.19 -8.80
CA GLY A 28 16.18 -3.55 -10.11
C GLY A 28 14.65 -3.57 -10.20
N ILE A 29 13.92 -2.98 -9.24
CA ILE A 29 12.45 -2.94 -9.31
C ILE A 29 12.02 -1.92 -10.37
N PRO A 30 11.20 -2.28 -11.36
CA PRO A 30 10.76 -1.35 -12.39
C PRO A 30 10.05 -0.11 -11.83
N LEU A 31 10.53 1.09 -12.19
CA LEU A 31 9.82 2.34 -11.91
C LEU A 31 8.69 2.51 -12.92
N ALA A 32 7.44 2.45 -12.46
CA ALA A 32 6.27 2.58 -13.33
C ALA A 32 5.84 4.04 -13.50
N LYS A 33 5.86 4.82 -12.41
CA LYS A 33 5.45 6.23 -12.41
C LYS A 33 6.15 7.00 -11.31
N ARG A 34 6.40 8.28 -11.54
CA ARG A 34 6.87 9.23 -10.54
C ARG A 34 6.15 10.58 -10.67
N ASP A 35 5.90 11.23 -9.55
CA ASP A 35 5.61 12.66 -9.47
C ASP A 35 6.57 13.35 -8.46
N ALA A 36 6.28 14.59 -8.08
CA ALA A 36 7.12 15.36 -7.17
C ALA A 36 7.13 14.81 -5.73
N GLU A 37 6.11 14.07 -5.32
CA GLU A 37 5.90 13.62 -3.95
C GLU A 37 6.07 12.11 -3.77
N ARG A 38 5.95 11.32 -4.86
CA ARG A 38 5.95 9.85 -4.79
C ARG A 38 6.44 9.17 -6.06
N ALA A 39 6.82 7.90 -5.90
CA ALA A 39 7.18 6.99 -6.97
C ALA A 39 6.54 5.61 -6.77
N TYR A 40 6.02 5.07 -7.86
CA TYR A 40 5.40 3.75 -7.97
C TYR A 40 6.39 2.78 -8.61
N LEU A 41 6.74 1.74 -7.88
CA LEU A 41 7.65 0.67 -8.26
C LEU A 41 6.80 -0.60 -8.45
N GLN A 42 6.78 -1.11 -9.67
CA GLN A 42 5.95 -2.26 -10.04
C GLN A 42 6.70 -3.55 -9.74
N CYS A 43 6.10 -4.43 -8.94
CA CYS A 43 6.56 -5.79 -8.76
C CYS A 43 5.79 -6.72 -9.73
N GLU A 44 6.23 -7.98 -9.87
CA GLU A 44 5.43 -8.99 -10.59
C GLU A 44 4.00 -9.06 -10.06
N ARG A 45 3.86 -8.81 -8.75
CA ARG A 45 2.59 -8.71 -8.08
C ARG A 45 2.53 -7.54 -7.13
N GLY A 46 1.50 -6.72 -7.30
CA GLY A 46 1.32 -5.49 -6.54
C GLY A 46 2.40 -4.44 -6.83
N HIS A 47 2.42 -3.40 -6.01
CA HIS A 47 3.38 -2.31 -6.15
C HIS A 47 3.87 -1.77 -4.82
N LEU A 48 5.12 -1.31 -4.84
CA LEU A 48 5.73 -0.52 -3.78
C LEU A 48 5.61 0.95 -4.15
N VAL A 49 5.02 1.75 -3.28
CA VAL A 49 4.98 3.20 -3.41
C VAL A 49 5.87 3.82 -2.35
N VAL A 50 6.83 4.63 -2.76
CA VAL A 50 7.61 5.48 -1.84
C VAL A 50 7.10 6.91 -1.95
N GLN A 51 6.84 7.56 -0.82
CA GLN A 51 6.29 8.92 -0.79
C GLN A 51 6.96 9.78 0.30
N ILE A 52 7.04 11.08 0.10
CA ILE A 52 7.56 12.00 1.12
C ILE A 52 6.56 12.20 2.27
N ALA A 53 7.06 12.53 3.46
CA ALA A 53 6.26 12.62 4.70
C ALA A 53 5.07 13.58 4.64
N ASN A 54 5.14 14.62 3.80
CA ASN A 54 4.08 15.62 3.64
C ASN A 54 3.31 15.48 2.32
N SER A 55 3.28 14.28 1.72
CA SER A 55 2.54 14.09 0.46
C SER A 55 1.05 14.41 0.64
N THR A 56 0.47 15.07 -0.35
CA THR A 56 -0.95 15.45 -0.41
C THR A 56 -1.87 14.31 -0.87
N GLY A 57 -1.31 13.11 -1.11
CA GLY A 57 -2.06 11.94 -1.57
C GLY A 57 -3.09 11.41 -0.55
N ARG A 58 -4.16 10.78 -1.06
CA ARG A 58 -5.23 10.16 -0.24
C ARG A 58 -4.76 8.98 0.63
N HIS A 59 -3.59 8.41 0.37
CA HIS A 59 -3.07 7.20 1.02
C HIS A 59 -2.08 7.54 2.15
N GLN A 60 -2.46 8.50 3.01
CA GLN A 60 -1.76 8.83 4.26
C GLN A 60 -2.28 7.95 5.40
N GLY A 61 -2.43 6.64 5.15
CA GLY A 61 -3.24 5.68 5.92
C GLY A 61 -2.83 5.42 7.37
N GLY A 62 -2.82 6.45 8.23
CA GLY A 62 -2.71 6.35 9.68
C GLY A 62 -1.29 6.24 10.25
N GLY A 63 -0.23 6.29 9.44
CA GLY A 63 1.15 6.17 9.90
C GLY A 63 2.18 6.17 8.77
N PRO A 64 3.47 5.93 9.07
CA PRO A 64 4.56 5.94 8.09
C PRO A 64 4.51 4.79 7.07
N MET A 65 3.57 3.86 7.23
CA MET A 65 3.45 2.64 6.45
C MET A 65 1.98 2.28 6.23
N HIS A 66 1.63 1.94 5.00
CA HIS A 66 0.36 1.30 4.64
C HIS A 66 0.66 0.02 3.87
N PHE A 67 -0.15 -1.01 4.05
CA PHE A 67 -0.14 -2.17 3.17
C PHE A 67 -1.57 -2.69 2.95
N ALA A 68 -1.79 -3.29 1.79
CA ALA A 68 -3.06 -3.91 1.43
C ALA A 68 -2.84 -5.35 0.96
N PHE A 69 -3.84 -6.20 1.20
CA PHE A 69 -3.87 -7.58 0.70
C PHE A 69 -4.98 -7.74 -0.32
N THR A 70 -4.68 -8.42 -1.42
CA THR A 70 -5.69 -8.99 -2.31
C THR A 70 -6.17 -10.33 -1.74
N VAL A 71 -7.48 -10.47 -1.63
CA VAL A 71 -8.16 -11.68 -1.13
C VAL A 71 -9.28 -12.08 -2.10
N THR A 72 -9.72 -13.33 -2.04
CA THR A 72 -10.93 -13.75 -2.78
C THR A 72 -12.18 -13.09 -2.19
N GLU A 73 -13.25 -12.97 -2.97
CA GLU A 73 -14.54 -12.38 -2.52
C GLU A 73 -15.08 -13.07 -1.25
N ASP A 74 -15.14 -14.41 -1.24
CA ASP A 74 -15.54 -15.18 -0.06
C ASP A 74 -14.68 -14.91 1.19
N THR A 75 -13.42 -14.53 0.98
CA THR A 75 -12.50 -14.19 2.08
C THR A 75 -12.71 -12.75 2.53
N PHE A 76 -12.94 -11.84 1.60
CA PHE A 76 -13.30 -10.46 1.91
C PHE A 76 -14.55 -10.39 2.79
N ASP A 77 -15.63 -11.06 2.40
CA ASP A 77 -16.89 -11.07 3.17
C ASP A 77 -16.71 -11.64 4.58
N ARG A 78 -15.89 -12.68 4.73
CA ARG A 78 -15.57 -13.25 6.04
C ARG A 78 -14.76 -12.28 6.91
N ILE A 79 -13.78 -11.58 6.33
CA ILE A 79 -12.97 -10.58 7.03
C ILE A 79 -13.87 -9.43 7.50
N VAL A 80 -14.72 -8.87 6.64
CA VAL A 80 -15.62 -7.77 7.00
C VAL A 80 -16.53 -8.16 8.16
N LYS A 81 -17.15 -9.35 8.10
CA LYS A 81 -17.99 -9.87 9.20
C LYS A 81 -17.22 -10.03 10.50
N ALA A 82 -15.99 -10.56 10.43
CA ALA A 82 -15.16 -10.74 11.61
C ALA A 82 -14.80 -9.39 12.25
N PHE A 83 -14.32 -8.43 11.45
CA PHE A 83 -13.89 -7.11 11.95
C PHE A 83 -15.04 -6.28 12.52
N ALA A 84 -16.27 -6.42 12.01
CA ALA A 84 -17.45 -5.76 12.57
C ALA A 84 -17.74 -6.16 14.04
N THR A 85 -17.19 -7.28 14.52
CA THR A 85 -17.36 -7.75 15.89
C THR A 85 -16.18 -7.42 16.81
N LEU A 86 -15.13 -6.79 16.29
CA LEU A 86 -13.92 -6.49 17.03
C LEU A 86 -13.86 -5.00 17.40
N GLU A 87 -13.10 -4.69 18.46
CA GLU A 87 -12.88 -3.31 18.93
C GLU A 87 -11.97 -2.48 18.00
N TYR A 88 -11.45 -3.08 16.92
CA TYR A 88 -10.57 -2.40 15.99
C TYR A 88 -11.30 -1.32 15.18
N ARG A 89 -10.69 -0.14 15.09
CA ARG A 89 -11.21 0.96 14.29
C ARG A 89 -11.01 0.69 12.79
N THR A 90 -12.01 0.11 12.15
CA THR A 90 -12.06 0.00 10.68
C THR A 90 -12.53 1.32 10.06
N ARG A 91 -11.85 1.77 9.00
CA ARG A 91 -12.35 2.83 8.11
C ARG A 91 -12.48 2.24 6.70
N GLY A 92 -13.71 2.17 6.21
CA GLY A 92 -14.12 1.62 4.91
C GLY A 92 -15.63 1.83 4.76
N PRO A 93 -16.27 1.46 3.63
CA PRO A 93 -17.72 1.59 3.51
C PRO A 93 -18.37 0.56 4.46
N ILE A 94 -18.77 0.99 5.66
CA ILE A 94 -19.49 0.16 6.65
C ILE A 94 -21.01 0.25 6.45
N GLU A 95 -21.47 0.73 5.30
CA GLU A 95 -22.87 0.66 4.92
C GLU A 95 -22.94 0.23 3.45
N ARG A 96 -23.64 -0.87 3.18
CA ARG A 96 -24.28 -1.10 1.88
C ARG A 96 -25.67 -0.48 1.95
#